data_AF-A0AA37GB71-F1
#
_entry.id   AF-A0AA37GB71-F1
#
_cell.length_a   1.000
_cell.length_b   1.000
_cell.length_c   1.000
_cell.angle_alpha   90.00
_cell.angle_beta   90.00
_cell.angle_gamma   90.00
#
_symmetry.space_group_name_H-M   'P 1'
#
loop_
_entity.id
_entity.type
_entity.pdbx_description
1 polymer ?
#
loop_
_entity_poly.entity_id
_entity_poly.type
_entity_poly.pdbx_seq_one_letter_code
_entity_poly.pdbx_strand_id
1 'polypeptide(L)'
;MDDVRGLLAWRWVFIVEGSLTVAIAIGAHAILPDFPANTGWLTGEERQLAMWRMKFDAAGEEDWKSSSSQPLFDGFKMIMTDPINWILVLIVYGAASSISINSFFPTIVSSLGKDRITTLLLTSPPYLLAAIASDRDTWAP
;
A
#
# COMPACT_ATOMS: atom_id res chain seq x y z
N MET A 1 11.46 -26.86 5.29
CA MET A 1 12.70 -27.00 4.49
C MET A 1 13.88 -26.79 5.42
N ASP A 2 14.07 -27.72 6.36
CA ASP A 2 15.22 -27.66 7.25
C ASP A 2 16.39 -28.37 6.54
N ASP A 3 17.54 -27.71 6.51
CA ASP A 3 18.80 -28.21 5.95
C ASP A 3 18.88 -28.40 4.41
N VAL A 4 18.04 -27.69 3.65
CA VAL A 4 18.26 -27.59 2.20
C VAL A 4 19.43 -26.63 1.96
N ARG A 5 20.60 -27.16 1.57
CA ARG A 5 21.87 -26.43 1.35
C ARG A 5 22.46 -25.75 2.60
N GLY A 6 22.25 -26.30 3.80
CA GLY A 6 22.88 -25.80 5.04
C GLY A 6 22.29 -24.47 5.56
N LEU A 7 21.09 -24.11 5.10
CA LEU A 7 20.39 -22.90 5.54
C LEU A 7 19.13 -23.29 6.32
N LEU A 8 18.91 -22.61 7.44
CA LEU A 8 17.70 -22.71 8.25
C LEU A 8 16.46 -22.30 7.43
N ALA A 9 15.33 -22.98 7.63
CA ALA A 9 14.10 -22.77 6.87
C ALA A 9 13.65 -21.30 6.81
N TRP A 10 13.86 -20.52 7.88
CA TRP A 10 13.48 -19.10 7.93
C TRP A 10 14.24 -18.24 6.92
N ARG A 11 15.48 -18.57 6.58
CA ARG A 11 16.29 -17.81 5.61
C ARG A 11 15.79 -18.04 4.18
N TRP A 12 15.33 -19.25 3.89
CA TRP A 12 14.75 -19.59 2.59
C TRP A 12 13.45 -18.83 2.31
N VAL A 13 12.62 -18.57 3.32
CA VAL A 13 11.40 -17.75 3.17
C VAL A 13 11.77 -16.35 2.68
N PHE A 14 12.70 -15.68 3.33
CA PHE A 14 13.16 -14.35 2.92
C PHE A 14 13.81 -14.32 1.53
N ILE A 15 14.60 -15.34 1.19
CA ILE A 15 15.27 -15.41 -0.13
C ILE A 15 14.23 -15.58 -1.24
N VAL A 16 13.27 -16.49 -1.07
CA VAL A 16 12.24 -16.76 -2.07
C VAL A 16 11.34 -15.54 -2.24
N GLU A 17 10.82 -14.98 -1.14
CA GLU A 17 9.96 -13.80 -1.17
C GLU A 17 10.68 -12.56 -1.71
N GLY A 18 11.93 -12.33 -1.29
CA GLY A 18 12.77 -11.25 -1.80
C GLY A 18 13.10 -11.40 -3.29
N SER A 19 13.39 -12.62 -3.75
CA SER A 19 13.67 -12.85 -5.19
C SER A 19 12.45 -12.62 -6.07
N LEU A 20 11.26 -12.98 -5.58
CA LEU A 20 10.00 -12.76 -6.28
C LEU A 20 9.68 -11.27 -6.40
N THR A 21 9.86 -10.51 -5.31
CA THR A 21 9.62 -9.05 -5.32
C THR A 21 10.58 -8.33 -6.26
N VAL A 22 11.86 -8.73 -6.31
CA VAL A 22 12.84 -8.18 -7.28
C VAL A 22 12.44 -8.50 -8.72
N ALA A 23 11.99 -9.73 -8.99
CA ALA A 23 11.52 -10.11 -10.33
C ALA A 23 10.29 -9.28 -10.76
N ILE A 24 9.34 -9.07 -9.85
CA ILE A 24 8.17 -8.21 -10.10
C ILE A 24 8.61 -6.77 -10.30
N ALA A 25 9.54 -6.24 -9.50
CA ALA A 25 10.02 -4.87 -9.65
C ALA A 25 10.70 -4.63 -11.01
N ILE A 26 11.47 -5.59 -11.50
CA ILE A 26 12.08 -5.53 -12.84
C ILE A 26 11.00 -5.52 -13.93
N GLY A 27 9.97 -6.37 -13.80
CA GLY A 27 8.82 -6.36 -14.72
C GLY A 27 8.01 -5.06 -14.64
N ALA A 28 7.80 -4.54 -13.43
CA ALA A 28 7.13 -3.28 -13.17
C ALA A 28 7.87 -2.11 -13.80
N HIS A 29 9.21 -2.08 -13.75
CA HIS A 29 10.00 -1.03 -14.41
C HIS A 29 9.80 -1.00 -15.94
N ALA A 30 9.49 -2.14 -16.56
CA ALA A 30 9.18 -2.19 -17.99
C ALA A 30 7.73 -1.81 -18.33
N ILE A 31 6.80 -1.93 -17.36
CA ILE A 31 5.35 -1.75 -17.57
C ILE A 31 4.86 -0.39 -17.08
N LEU A 32 5.40 0.13 -15.97
CA LEU A 32 4.97 1.38 -15.33
C LEU A 32 5.77 2.56 -15.88
N PRO A 33 5.11 3.49 -16.57
CA PRO A 33 5.74 4.75 -16.89
C PRO A 33 5.68 5.75 -15.74
N ASP A 34 6.82 6.39 -15.46
CA ASP A 34 6.93 7.38 -14.39
C ASP A 34 6.14 8.67 -14.70
N PHE A 35 5.94 9.03 -15.97
CA PHE A 35 5.17 10.21 -16.38
C PHE A 35 4.55 10.02 -17.78
N PRO A 36 3.36 10.59 -18.06
CA PRO A 36 2.78 10.61 -19.42
C PRO A 36 3.68 11.36 -20.43
N ALA A 37 4.70 12.08 -19.95
CA ALA A 37 5.69 12.73 -20.78
C ALA A 37 6.76 11.79 -21.37
N ASN A 38 7.11 10.71 -20.66
CA ASN A 38 8.21 9.80 -20.97
C ASN A 38 7.74 8.45 -21.58
N THR A 39 6.43 8.30 -21.82
CA THR A 39 5.85 7.07 -22.41
C THR A 39 5.98 7.04 -23.92
N GLY A 40 6.69 6.03 -24.44
CA GLY A 40 6.75 5.72 -25.88
C GLY A 40 5.57 4.89 -26.42
N TRP A 41 4.69 4.37 -25.54
CA TRP A 41 3.62 3.44 -25.92
C TRP A 41 2.21 4.06 -25.94
N LEU A 42 2.05 5.28 -25.39
CA LEU A 42 0.76 5.95 -25.31
C LEU A 42 0.48 6.71 -26.62
N THR A 43 -0.72 6.53 -27.20
CA THR A 43 -1.11 7.33 -28.37
C THR A 43 -1.32 8.79 -27.98
N GLY A 44 -1.19 9.71 -28.94
CA GLY A 44 -1.25 11.16 -28.67
C GLY A 44 -2.56 11.60 -27.98
N GLU A 45 -3.66 10.90 -28.26
CA GLU A 45 -4.98 11.15 -27.67
C GLU A 45 -5.07 10.65 -26.22
N GLU A 46 -4.59 9.43 -25.93
CA GLU A 46 -4.53 8.88 -24.57
C GLU A 46 -3.62 9.71 -23.65
N ARG A 47 -2.53 10.26 -24.19
CA ARG A 47 -1.64 11.16 -23.45
C ARG A 47 -2.33 12.47 -23.08
N GLN A 48 -3.14 13.03 -23.98
CA GLN A 48 -3.91 14.24 -23.67
C GLN A 48 -5.00 13.96 -22.63
N LEU A 49 -5.67 12.81 -22.72
CA LEU A 49 -6.68 12.41 -21.75
C LEU A 49 -6.06 12.13 -20.37
N ALA A 50 -4.90 11.47 -20.31
CA ALA A 50 -4.16 11.27 -19.07
C ALA A 50 -3.71 12.59 -18.43
N MET A 51 -3.19 13.52 -19.24
CA MET A 51 -2.83 14.87 -18.78
C MET A 51 -4.05 15.66 -18.30
N TRP A 52 -5.19 15.53 -18.98
CA TRP A 52 -6.44 16.17 -18.57
C TRP A 52 -6.95 15.61 -17.24
N ARG A 53 -6.93 14.28 -17.08
CA ARG A 53 -7.31 13.62 -15.83
C ARG A 53 -6.40 13.99 -14.68
N MET A 54 -5.08 14.04 -14.88
CA MET A 54 -4.13 14.52 -13.87
C MET A 54 -4.41 15.97 -13.45
N LYS A 55 -4.73 16.86 -14.40
CA LYS A 55 -5.08 18.26 -14.08
C LYS A 55 -6.39 18.38 -13.32
N PHE A 56 -7.35 17.51 -13.61
CA PHE A 56 -8.63 17.47 -12.92
C PHE A 56 -8.49 16.93 -11.50
N ASP A 57 -7.71 15.85 -11.33
CA ASP A 57 -7.46 15.19 -10.04
C ASP A 57 -6.60 16.07 -9.12
N ALA A 58 -5.69 16.87 -9.68
CA ALA A 58 -4.90 17.88 -8.96
C ALA A 58 -5.69 19.15 -8.58
N ALA A 59 -7.02 19.15 -8.69
CA ALA A 59 -7.88 20.30 -8.37
C ALA A 59 -7.48 21.63 -9.05
N GLY A 60 -6.81 21.57 -10.21
CA GLY A 60 -6.31 22.74 -10.93
C GLY A 60 -4.95 23.27 -10.48
N GLU A 61 -4.25 22.62 -9.54
CA GLU A 61 -2.89 22.96 -9.16
C GLU A 61 -1.90 22.33 -10.15
N GLU A 62 -1.21 23.17 -10.93
CA GLU A 62 -0.13 22.73 -11.80
C GLU A 62 1.12 22.40 -10.97
N ASP A 63 1.08 21.29 -10.23
CA ASP A 63 2.18 20.82 -9.37
C ASP A 63 3.49 20.59 -10.18
N TRP A 64 3.37 20.44 -11.49
CA TRP A 64 4.47 20.23 -12.42
C TRP A 64 5.21 21.50 -12.86
N LYS A 65 4.69 22.70 -12.56
CA LYS A 65 5.31 23.99 -12.91
C LYS A 65 5.43 24.89 -11.68
N SER A 66 6.43 24.58 -10.85
CA SER A 66 7.18 25.50 -9.98
C SER A 66 7.36 24.95 -8.57
N SER A 67 8.13 23.87 -8.46
CA SER A 67 8.82 23.52 -7.21
C SER A 67 9.86 24.59 -6.79
N SER A 68 10.10 25.62 -7.62
CA SER A 68 11.14 26.62 -7.39
C SER A 68 10.67 27.89 -6.66
N SER A 69 9.36 28.08 -6.39
CA SER A 69 8.88 29.33 -5.76
C SER A 69 7.72 29.19 -4.78
N GLN A 70 7.25 27.97 -4.47
CA GLN A 70 6.35 27.75 -3.34
C GLN A 70 7.22 27.49 -2.09
N PRO A 71 7.32 28.43 -1.13
CA PRO A 71 8.04 28.13 0.10
C PRO A 71 7.30 27.00 0.81
N LEU A 72 7.99 25.90 1.11
CA LEU A 72 7.44 24.73 1.82
C LEU A 72 6.63 25.10 3.08
N PHE A 73 6.96 26.25 3.67
CA PHE A 73 6.28 26.83 4.82
C PHE A 73 4.84 27.26 4.54
N ASP A 74 4.53 27.79 3.35
CA ASP A 74 3.17 28.18 2.98
C ASP A 74 2.28 26.95 2.78
N GLY A 75 2.79 25.92 2.10
CA GLY A 75 2.09 24.63 1.98
C GLY A 75 1.86 23.96 3.35
N PHE A 76 2.86 23.97 4.22
CA PHE A 76 2.73 23.45 5.59
C PHE A 76 1.67 24.20 6.40
N LYS A 77 1.61 25.53 6.27
CA LYS A 77 0.62 26.36 6.95
C LYS A 77 -0.80 26.10 6.43
N MET A 78 -0.96 25.88 5.12
CA MET A 78 -2.25 25.51 4.52
C MET A 78 -2.73 24.16 5.08
N ILE A 79 -1.85 23.15 5.12
CA ILE A 79 -2.15 21.82 5.65
C ILE A 79 -2.53 21.87 7.14
N MET A 80 -1.85 22.71 7.95
CA MET A 80 -2.17 22.86 9.37
C MET A 80 -3.49 23.59 9.64
N THR A 81 -3.93 24.45 8.72
CA THR A 81 -5.14 25.27 8.90
C THR A 81 -6.39 24.56 8.41
N ASP A 82 -6.26 23.56 7.53
CA ASP A 82 -7.39 22.83 6.97
C ASP A 82 -8.02 21.85 8.00
N PRO A 83 -9.29 22.05 8.41
CA PRO A 83 -9.97 21.15 9.34
C PRO A 83 -10.25 19.75 8.75
N ILE A 84 -10.38 19.61 7.42
CA ILE A 84 -10.60 18.31 6.77
C ILE A 84 -9.33 17.46 6.87
N ASN A 85 -8.16 18.08 6.70
CA ASN A 85 -6.88 17.41 6.86
C ASN A 85 -6.72 16.80 8.26
N TRP A 86 -7.12 17.50 9.32
CA TRP A 86 -7.07 16.96 10.68
C TRP A 86 -7.98 15.73 10.88
N ILE A 87 -9.15 15.70 10.24
CA ILE A 87 -10.04 14.53 10.26
C ILE A 87 -9.38 13.36 9.52
N LEU A 88 -8.77 13.60 8.36
CA LEU A 88 -8.05 12.58 7.60
C LEU A 88 -6.87 12.02 8.40
N VAL A 89 -6.09 12.87 9.06
CA VAL A 89 -4.99 12.44 9.94
C VAL A 89 -5.51 11.51 11.04
N LEU A 90 -6.63 11.85 11.69
CA LEU A 90 -7.23 11.02 12.72
C LEU A 90 -7.69 9.67 12.17
N ILE A 91 -8.33 9.65 11.00
CA ILE A 91 -8.80 8.42 10.36
C ILE A 91 -7.60 7.51 10.02
N VAL A 92 -6.54 8.07 9.43
CA VAL A 92 -5.34 7.30 9.05
C VAL A 92 -4.62 6.76 10.28
N TYR A 93 -4.45 7.56 11.34
CA TYR A 93 -3.87 7.09 12.60
C TYR A 93 -4.75 6.06 13.30
N GLY A 94 -6.08 6.22 13.25
CA GLY A 94 -7.03 5.24 13.75
C GLY A 94 -6.92 3.91 13.00
N ALA A 95 -6.86 3.95 11.68
CA ALA A 95 -6.64 2.76 10.85
C ALA A 95 -5.29 2.08 11.16
N ALA A 96 -4.22 2.87 11.30
CA ALA A 96 -2.90 2.34 11.70
C ALA A 96 -2.94 1.66 13.07
N SER A 97 -3.66 2.22 14.03
CA SER A 97 -3.84 1.60 15.35
C SER A 97 -4.59 0.26 15.27
N SER A 98 -5.55 0.11 14.35
CA SER A 98 -6.29 -1.15 14.14
C SER A 98 -5.40 -2.29 13.62
N ILE A 99 -4.36 -1.99 12.84
CA ILE A 99 -3.38 -2.98 12.37
C ILE A 99 -2.64 -3.63 13.55
N SER A 100 -2.38 -2.86 14.62
CA SER A 100 -1.72 -3.39 15.80
C SER A 100 -2.56 -4.49 16.48
N ILE A 101 -3.88 -4.35 16.54
CA ILE A 101 -4.79 -5.34 17.14
C ILE A 101 -4.72 -6.68 16.39
N ASN A 102 -4.70 -6.64 15.06
CA ASN A 102 -4.56 -7.84 14.22
C ASN A 102 -3.22 -8.57 14.47
N SER A 103 -2.16 -7.80 14.76
CA SER A 103 -0.83 -8.37 15.06
C SER A 103 -0.78 -9.08 16.43
N PHE A 104 -1.62 -8.69 17.39
CA PHE A 104 -1.67 -9.31 18.73
C PHE A 104 -2.62 -10.51 18.83
N PHE A 105 -3.55 -10.68 17.89
CA PHE A 105 -4.43 -11.86 17.82
C PHE A 105 -3.69 -13.22 17.95
N PRO A 106 -2.62 -13.50 17.18
CA PRO A 106 -1.90 -14.77 17.32
C PRO A 106 -1.24 -14.92 18.70
N THR A 107 -0.76 -13.82 19.30
CA THR A 107 -0.17 -13.83 20.65
C THR A 107 -1.21 -14.17 21.71
N ILE A 108 -2.39 -13.58 21.64
CA ILE A 108 -3.50 -13.87 22.57
C ILE A 108 -3.91 -15.34 22.44
N VAL A 109 -4.14 -15.84 21.21
CA VAL A 109 -4.56 -17.24 21.01
C VAL A 109 -3.47 -18.22 21.45
N SER A 110 -2.18 -17.87 21.32
CA SER A 110 -1.08 -18.69 21.84
C SER A 110 -1.04 -18.78 23.37
N SER A 111 -1.49 -17.73 24.08
CA SER A 111 -1.55 -17.70 25.54
C SER A 111 -2.62 -18.63 26.14
N LEU A 112 -3.58 -19.10 25.32
CA LEU A 112 -4.56 -20.12 25.72
C LEU A 112 -3.97 -21.55 25.82
N GLY A 113 -2.67 -21.73 25.60
CA GLY A 113 -1.98 -23.02 25.81
C GLY A 113 -2.28 -24.09 24.74
N LYS A 114 -2.80 -23.68 23.58
CA LYS A 114 -3.14 -24.57 22.45
C LYS A 114 -1.97 -24.73 21.49
N ASP A 115 -1.86 -25.91 20.88
CA ASP A 115 -0.80 -26.22 19.90
C ASP A 115 -0.72 -25.17 18.77
N ARG A 116 0.50 -24.86 18.31
CA ARG A 116 0.79 -23.77 17.35
C ARG A 116 -0.04 -23.90 16.08
N ILE A 117 -0.22 -25.13 15.58
CA ILE A 117 -0.97 -25.40 14.35
C ILE A 117 -2.47 -25.15 14.58
N THR A 118 -3.01 -25.55 15.73
CA THR A 118 -4.42 -25.31 16.08
C THR A 118 -4.71 -23.81 16.25
N THR A 119 -3.77 -23.06 16.82
CA THR A 119 -3.85 -21.60 16.97
C THR A 119 -3.88 -20.89 15.61
N LEU A 120 -2.98 -21.25 14.69
CA LEU A 120 -2.95 -20.71 13.32
C LEU A 120 -4.24 -21.03 12.55
N LEU A 121 -4.78 -22.25 12.71
CA LEU A 121 -6.04 -22.64 12.10
C LEU A 121 -7.22 -21.80 12.62
N LEU A 122 -7.23 -21.49 13.92
CA LEU A 122 -8.31 -20.73 14.54
C LEU A 122 -8.27 -19.24 14.20
N THR A 123 -7.09 -18.70 13.87
CA THR A 123 -6.94 -17.32 13.41
C THR A 123 -7.25 -17.13 11.93
N SER A 124 -7.30 -18.19 11.11
CA SER A 124 -7.55 -18.09 9.66
C SER A 124 -8.95 -17.60 9.26
N PRO A 125 -10.07 -18.08 9.87
CA PRO A 125 -11.43 -17.65 9.51
C PRO A 125 -11.69 -16.13 9.53
N PRO A 126 -11.26 -15.36 10.56
CA PRO A 126 -11.49 -13.91 10.55
C PRO A 126 -10.75 -13.19 9.43
N TYR A 127 -9.53 -13.62 9.05
CA TYR A 127 -8.81 -13.06 7.90
C TYR A 127 -9.52 -13.36 6.56
N LEU A 128 -10.05 -14.57 6.40
CA LEU A 128 -10.82 -14.94 5.21
C LEU A 128 -12.11 -14.13 5.08
N LEU A 129 -12.83 -13.93 6.19
CA LEU A 129 -14.04 -13.10 6.20
C LEU A 129 -13.72 -11.64 5.89
N ALA A 130 -12.62 -11.10 6.43
CA ALA A 130 -12.16 -9.74 6.11
C ALA A 130 -11.85 -9.58 4.61
N ALA A 131 -11.19 -10.56 4.00
CA ALA A 131 -10.89 -10.54 2.56
C ALA A 131 -12.16 -10.54 1.69
N ILE A 132 -13.16 -11.35 2.07
CA ILE A 132 -14.46 -11.39 1.36
C ILE A 132 -15.22 -10.08 1.53
N ALA A 133 -15.19 -9.48 2.72
CA ALA A 133 -15.83 -8.20 2.98
C ALA A 133 -15.19 -7.07 2.17
N SER A 134 -13.84 -6.99 2.14
CA SER A 134 -13.12 -5.95 1.38
C SER A 134 -13.34 -6.05 -0.13
N ASP A 135 -13.45 -7.26 -0.67
CA ASP A 135 -13.80 -7.43 -2.08
C ASP A 135 -15.20 -6.88 -2.33
N ARG A 136 -16.18 -7.25 -1.51
CA ARG A 136 -17.55 -6.72 -1.65
C ARG A 136 -17.65 -5.20 -1.56
N ASP A 137 -16.90 -4.58 -0.64
CA ASP A 137 -16.87 -3.12 -0.50
C ASP A 137 -16.25 -2.44 -1.73
N THR A 138 -15.28 -3.09 -2.39
CA THR A 138 -14.64 -2.58 -3.61
C THR A 138 -15.61 -2.55 -4.80
N TRP A 139 -16.55 -3.49 -4.86
CA TRP A 139 -17.57 -3.56 -5.91
C TRP A 139 -18.89 -2.86 -5.52
N ALA A 140 -18.99 -2.29 -4.33
CA ALA A 140 -20.15 -1.52 -3.92
C ALA A 140 -20.15 -0.14 -4.61
N PRO A 141 -21.28 0.27 -5.23
CA PRO A 141 -21.39 1.52 -5.98
C PRO A 141 -21.35 2.79 -5.12
#